data_AF-A0A8W8J9X7-F1
#
_entry.id   AF-A0A8W8J9X7-F1
#
_cell.length_a   1.000
_cell.length_b   1.000
_cell.length_c   1.000
_cell.angle_alpha   90.00
_cell.angle_beta   90.00
_cell.angle_gamma   90.00
#
_symmetry.space_group_name_H-M   'P 1'
#
loop_
_entity.id
_entity.type
_entity.pdbx_description
1 polymer ?
#
loop_
_entity_poly.entity_id
_entity_poly.type
_entity_poly.pdbx_seq_one_letter_code
_entity_poly.pdbx_strand_id
1 'polypeptide(L)'
;MSAGSNAGGVLPPEQIGYIPDKLKKADKRIEAFPYDTEAWSVLIRDAQMKPIEIARQVYERLVTQFPNAGKYWRIYIEQEVYSAIFH
;
A
#
# COMPACT_ATOMS: atom_id res chain seq x y z
N MET A 1 -27.01 -11.47 -20.75
CA MET A 1 -27.07 -12.37 -19.57
C MET A 1 -26.02 -11.89 -18.59
N SER A 2 -26.47 -11.37 -17.47
CA SER A 2 -25.68 -10.80 -16.37
C SER A 2 -24.94 -11.88 -15.58
N ALA A 3 -23.76 -11.53 -15.07
CA ALA A 3 -23.21 -11.88 -13.75
C ALA A 3 -21.73 -11.45 -13.74
N GLY A 4 -21.19 -10.69 -12.81
CA GLY A 4 -21.70 -10.09 -11.59
C GLY A 4 -20.54 -9.31 -11.02
N SER A 5 -20.75 -8.01 -10.82
CA SER A 5 -19.87 -7.17 -10.00
C SER A 5 -19.86 -7.75 -8.59
N ASN A 6 -18.78 -8.43 -8.20
CA ASN A 6 -18.64 -8.94 -6.84
C ASN A 6 -17.59 -8.09 -6.11
N ALA A 7 -18.12 -7.14 -5.33
CA ALA A 7 -17.39 -6.39 -4.32
C ALA A 7 -17.04 -7.36 -3.18
N GLY A 8 -15.75 -7.56 -2.94
CA GLY A 8 -15.23 -8.49 -1.93
C GLY A 8 -13.93 -9.12 -2.38
N GLY A 9 -12.87 -8.32 -2.52
CA GLY A 9 -11.58 -8.72 -3.07
C GLY A 9 -10.80 -9.66 -2.15
N VAL A 10 -11.21 -10.92 -2.06
CA VAL A 10 -10.36 -11.98 -1.52
C VAL A 10 -9.60 -12.60 -2.70
N LEU A 11 -8.32 -12.29 -2.79
CA LEU A 11 -7.44 -12.85 -3.82
C LEU A 11 -7.28 -14.37 -3.61
N PRO A 12 -7.18 -15.16 -4.69
CA PRO A 12 -6.99 -16.61 -4.56
C PRO A 12 -5.68 -16.94 -3.82
N PRO A 13 -5.63 -18.05 -3.06
CA PRO A 13 -4.56 -18.36 -2.12
C PRO A 13 -3.16 -18.46 -2.74
N GLU A 14 -3.07 -18.81 -4.03
CA GLU A 14 -1.80 -18.81 -4.79
C GLU A 14 -1.18 -17.41 -4.94
N GLN A 15 -2.03 -16.37 -5.01
CA GLN A 15 -1.60 -14.98 -5.13
C GLN A 15 -1.23 -14.40 -3.76
N ILE A 16 -1.83 -14.92 -2.68
CA ILE A 16 -1.51 -14.52 -1.31
C ILE A 16 -0.05 -14.83 -0.97
N GLY A 17 0.54 -15.93 -1.46
CA GLY A 17 1.97 -16.23 -1.26
C GLY A 17 2.91 -15.40 -2.12
N TYR A 18 2.47 -14.99 -3.31
CA TYR A 18 3.24 -14.15 -4.23
C TYR A 18 3.40 -12.70 -3.76
N ILE A 19 2.42 -12.18 -3.03
CA ILE A 19 2.42 -10.82 -2.46
C ILE A 19 3.53 -10.61 -1.40
N PRO A 20 3.70 -11.46 -0.37
CA PRO A 20 4.73 -11.29 0.66
C PRO A 20 6.16 -11.42 0.11
N ASP A 21 6.39 -12.25 -0.91
CA ASP A 21 7.71 -12.32 -1.56
C ASP A 21 8.04 -11.02 -2.30
N LYS A 22 7.05 -10.42 -2.97
CA LYS A 22 7.20 -9.11 -3.61
C LYS A 22 7.46 -8.01 -2.60
N LEU A 23 6.77 -8.02 -1.46
CA LEU A 23 6.97 -7.03 -0.40
C LEU A 23 8.37 -7.13 0.19
N LYS A 24 8.84 -8.34 0.51
CA LYS A 24 10.22 -8.55 0.99
C LYS A 24 11.26 -8.06 -0.01
N LYS A 25 11.04 -8.30 -1.31
CA LYS A 25 11.95 -7.82 -2.36
C LYS A 25 11.91 -6.29 -2.49
N ALA A 26 10.72 -5.69 -2.38
CA ALA A 26 10.55 -4.24 -2.41
C ALA A 26 11.20 -3.55 -1.21
N ASP A 27 11.03 -4.08 0.01
CA ASP A 27 11.69 -3.54 1.21
C ASP A 27 13.21 -3.57 1.07
N LYS A 28 13.80 -4.71 0.67
CA LYS A 28 15.25 -4.81 0.41
C LYS A 28 15.71 -3.83 -0.68
N ARG A 29 14.87 -3.62 -1.69
CA ARG A 29 15.16 -2.67 -2.77
C ARG A 29 15.18 -1.24 -2.25
N ILE A 30 14.26 -0.88 -1.35
CA ILE A 30 14.20 0.44 -0.70
C ILE A 30 15.38 0.65 0.25
N GLU A 31 15.80 -0.38 0.98
CA GLU A 31 17.00 -0.32 1.81
C GLU A 31 18.25 0.00 0.96
N ALA A 32 18.38 -0.64 -0.21
CA ALA A 32 19.49 -0.40 -1.13
C ALA A 32 19.34 0.90 -1.94
N PHE A 33 18.11 1.27 -2.28
CA PHE A 33 17.75 2.41 -3.14
C PHE A 33 16.55 3.16 -2.54
N PRO A 34 16.76 4.04 -1.56
CA PRO A 34 15.69 4.68 -0.79
C PRO A 34 14.71 5.51 -1.63
N TYR A 35 15.12 5.97 -2.80
CA TYR A 35 14.30 6.78 -3.71
C TYR A 35 13.70 5.97 -4.88
N ASP A 36 13.77 4.64 -4.86
CA ASP A 36 13.19 3.76 -5.89
C ASP A 36 11.65 3.78 -5.82
N THR A 37 11.04 4.62 -6.64
CA THR A 37 9.59 4.83 -6.65
C THR A 37 8.80 3.58 -7.04
N GLU A 38 9.40 2.68 -7.83
CA GLU A 38 8.75 1.43 -8.23
C GLU A 38 8.64 0.48 -7.04
N ALA A 39 9.70 0.37 -6.23
CA ALA A 39 9.65 -0.42 -5.00
C ALA A 39 8.64 0.13 -3.99
N TRP A 40 8.60 1.46 -3.82
CA TRP A 40 7.60 2.11 -2.97
C TRP A 40 6.16 1.87 -3.45
N SER A 41 5.92 1.79 -4.77
CA SER A 41 4.58 1.52 -5.32
C SER A 41 4.01 0.17 -4.85
N VAL A 42 4.88 -0.83 -4.66
CA VAL A 42 4.49 -2.17 -4.19
C VAL A 42 4.04 -2.11 -2.73
N LEU A 43 4.80 -1.42 -1.87
CA LEU A 43 4.44 -1.22 -0.45
C LEU A 43 3.16 -0.41 -0.29
N ILE A 44 3.00 0.66 -1.08
CA ILE A 44 1.79 1.51 -1.04
C ILE A 44 0.55 0.69 -1.39
N ARG A 45 0.63 -0.13 -2.45
CA ARG A 45 -0.51 -0.97 -2.87
C ARG A 45 -0.92 -1.96 -1.79
N ASP A 46 0.03 -2.57 -1.11
CA ASP A 46 -0.23 -3.47 0.02
C ASP A 46 -0.79 -2.70 1.23
N ALA A 47 -0.25 -1.53 1.55
CA ALA A 47 -0.73 -0.67 2.63
C ALA A 47 -2.19 -0.20 2.40
N GLN A 48 -2.58 0.10 1.16
CA GLN A 48 -3.97 0.46 0.81
C GLN A 48 -4.97 -0.67 1.06
N MET A 49 -4.53 -1.93 1.04
CA MET A 49 -5.36 -3.11 1.32
C MET A 49 -5.46 -3.43 2.81
N LYS A 50 -4.75 -2.71 3.66
CA LYS A 50 -4.66 -2.96 5.11
C LYS A 50 -5.41 -1.88 5.91
N PRO A 51 -5.87 -2.20 7.13
CA PRO A 51 -6.35 -1.20 8.08
C PRO A 51 -5.29 -0.12 8.32
N ILE A 52 -5.74 1.11 8.56
CA ILE A 52 -4.86 2.26 8.72
C ILE A 52 -3.83 2.07 9.85
N GLU A 53 -4.20 1.33 10.90
CA GLU A 53 -3.34 1.02 12.04
C GLU A 53 -2.04 0.30 11.63
N ILE A 54 -2.12 -0.56 10.60
CA ILE A 54 -0.97 -1.28 10.04
C ILE A 54 -0.33 -0.45 8.93
N ALA A 55 -1.14 0.17 8.08
CA ALA A 55 -0.67 0.93 6.92
C ALA A 55 0.12 2.21 7.29
N ARG A 56 -0.18 2.81 8.45
CA ARG A 56 0.43 4.05 8.93
C ARG A 56 1.96 4.01 8.93
N GLN A 57 2.55 2.92 9.39
CA GLN A 57 4.02 2.76 9.41
C GLN A 57 4.66 2.90 8.02
N VAL A 58 3.98 2.39 6.98
CA VAL A 58 4.46 2.47 5.60
C VAL A 58 4.34 3.92 5.10
N TYR A 59 3.21 4.57 5.35
CA TYR A 59 3.00 5.96 4.93
C TYR A 59 3.92 6.94 5.64
N GLU A 60 4.16 6.78 6.95
CA GLU A 60 5.10 7.61 7.71
C GLU A 60 6.52 7.51 7.15
N ARG A 61 6.99 6.29 6.85
CA ARG A 61 8.29 6.07 6.18
C ARG A 61 8.32 6.75 4.80
N LEU A 62 7.23 6.62 4.03
CA LEU A 62 7.13 7.19 2.69
C LEU A 62 7.19 8.73 2.69
N VAL A 63 6.39 9.40 3.54
CA VAL A 63 6.37 10.87 3.59
C VAL A 63 7.64 11.44 4.22
N THR A 64 8.29 10.69 5.11
CA THR A 64 9.62 11.04 5.63
C THR A 64 10.69 10.96 4.53
N GLN A 65 10.61 9.95 3.66
CA GLN A 65 11.55 9.78 2.54
C GLN A 65 11.32 10.80 1.43
N PHE A 66 10.05 11.16 1.17
CA PHE A 66 9.66 12.09 0.11
C PHE A 66 8.82 13.26 0.65
N PRO A 67 9.39 14.13 1.50
CA PRO A 67 8.63 15.17 2.21
C PRO A 67 8.00 16.20 1.26
N ASN A 68 8.63 16.43 0.10
CA ASN A 68 8.16 17.41 -0.89
C ASN A 68 7.19 16.81 -1.92
N ALA A 69 6.93 15.49 -1.87
CA ALA A 69 6.06 14.83 -2.82
C ALA A 69 4.61 14.85 -2.31
N GLY A 70 3.88 15.94 -2.61
CA GLY A 70 2.49 16.13 -2.19
C GLY A 70 1.55 14.96 -2.55
N LYS A 71 1.86 14.22 -3.62
CA LYS A 71 1.13 13.00 -4.00
C LYS A 71 1.09 11.94 -2.90
N TYR A 72 2.17 11.76 -2.13
CA TYR A 72 2.24 10.74 -1.09
C TYR A 72 1.53 11.16 0.20
N TRP A 73 1.62 12.44 0.55
CA TRP A 73 0.80 13.04 1.60
C TRP A 73 -0.69 12.89 1.32
N ARG A 74 -1.11 13.15 0.09
CA ARG A 74 -2.50 12.98 -0.33
C ARG A 74 -2.99 11.55 -0.11
N ILE A 75 -2.25 10.55 -0.56
CA ILE A 75 -2.63 9.13 -0.38
C ILE A 75 -2.75 8.78 1.11
N TYR A 76 -1.83 9.25 1.94
CA TYR A 76 -1.87 8.98 3.38
C TYR A 76 -3.11 9.59 4.04
N ILE A 77 -3.39 10.87 3.76
CA ILE A 77 -4.56 11.57 4.30
C ILE A 77 -5.85 10.93 3.79
N GLU A 78 -5.93 10.58 2.49
CA GLU A 78 -7.09 9.90 1.91
C GLU A 78 -7.37 8.57 2.63
N GLN A 79 -6.35 7.80 2.97
CA GLN A 79 -6.52 6.55 3.71
C GLN A 79 -7.00 6.77 5.16
N GLU A 80 -6.44 7.74 5.88
CA GLU A 80 -6.89 8.10 7.25
C GLU A 80 -8.36 8.55 7.24
N VAL A 81 -8.74 9.40 6.29
CA VAL A 81 -10.13 9.90 6.15
C VAL A 81 -11.08 8.76 5.74
N TYR A 82 -10.69 7.92 4.79
CA TYR A 82 -11.48 6.75 4.40
C TYR A 82 -11.69 5.82 5.59
N SER A 83 -10.63 5.49 6.33
CA SER A 83 -10.73 4.65 7.53
C SER A 83 -11.63 5.27 8.61
N ALA A 84 -11.65 6.59 8.75
CA ALA A 84 -12.52 7.26 9.72
C ALA A 84 -14.00 7.30 9.29
N ILE A 85 -14.27 7.32 7.99
CA ILE A 85 -15.64 7.37 7.44
C ILE A 85 -16.30 5.98 7.38
N PHE A 86 -15.51 4.92 7.19
CA PHE A 86 -16.00 3.55 7.05
C PHE A 86 -15.87 2.68 8.32
N HIS A 87 -15.68 3.32 9.49
CA HIS A 87 -15.86 2.72 10.81
C HIS A 87 -17.27 3.01 11.34
#